data_AF-A0A553JJL4-F1
#
_entry.id   AF-A0A553JJL4-F1
#
_cell.length_a   1.000
_cell.length_b   1.000
_cell.length_c   1.000
_cell.angle_alpha   90.00
_cell.angle_beta   90.00
_cell.angle_gamma   90.00
#
_symmetry.space_group_name_H-M   'P 1'
#
loop_
_entity.id
_entity.type
_entity.pdbx_description
1 polymer ?
#
loop_
_entity_poly.entity_id
_entity_poly.type
_entity_poly.pdbx_seq_one_letter_code
_entity_poly.pdbx_strand_id
1 'polypeptide(L)' 'MTNVIKASPITALFNMTGLPAMSVSLHWNADGLPIGVQFAGPYGGEAQLLALAAQLESVEPWAHKIPPMVQIEARY' A
#
# COMPACT_ATOMS: atom_id res chain seq x y z
N MET A 1 7.27 9.74 -21.88
CA MET A 1 6.17 9.24 -21.04
C MET A 1 6.12 7.71 -20.89
N THR A 2 6.67 6.91 -21.82
CA THR A 2 6.58 5.43 -21.80
C THR A 2 7.23 4.75 -20.59
N ASN A 3 8.25 5.36 -19.97
CA ASN A 3 8.95 4.77 -18.82
C ASN A 3 8.17 4.87 -17.49
N VAL A 4 7.30 5.87 -17.35
CA VAL A 4 6.55 6.09 -16.10
C VAL A 4 5.48 5.00 -15.92
N ILE A 5 4.79 4.61 -16.99
CA ILE A 5 3.80 3.53 -16.95
C ILE A 5 4.47 2.17 -16.68
N LYS A 6 5.73 1.99 -17.09
CA LYS A 6 6.49 0.77 -16.75
C LYS A 6 6.92 0.73 -15.28
N ALA A 7 7.38 1.86 -14.74
CA ALA A 7 7.85 1.95 -13.37
C ALA A 7 6.71 2.07 -12.33
N SER A 8 5.58 2.63 -12.75
CA SER A 8 4.42 2.95 -11.91
C SER A 8 3.14 2.84 -12.74
N PRO A 9 2.72 1.62 -13.10
CA PRO A 9 1.58 1.41 -13.99
C PRO A 9 0.26 1.91 -13.41
N ILE A 10 0.13 1.89 -12.08
CA ILE A 10 -1.14 2.17 -11.38
C ILE A 10 -1.08 3.35 -10.41
N THR A 11 0.10 3.95 -10.13
CA THR A 11 0.19 5.04 -9.14
C THR A 11 0.44 6.41 -9.77
N ALA A 12 1.09 6.48 -10.93
CA ALA A 12 1.39 7.73 -11.62
C ALA A 12 0.15 8.56 -11.97
N LEU A 13 -0.98 7.90 -12.26
CA LEU A 13 -2.26 8.55 -12.56
C LEU A 13 -2.73 9.43 -11.40
N PHE A 14 -2.56 8.98 -10.16
CA PHE A 14 -3.04 9.70 -8.98
C PHE A 14 -2.15 10.89 -8.63
N ASN A 15 -0.84 10.82 -8.92
CA ASN A 15 0.05 11.98 -8.84
C ASN A 15 -0.34 13.07 -9.85
N MET A 16 -0.69 12.68 -11.07
CA MET A 16 -1.07 13.62 -12.14
C MET A 16 -2.41 14.30 -11.89
N THR A 17 -3.37 13.55 -11.35
CA THR A 17 -4.73 14.04 -11.10
C THR A 17 -4.88 14.73 -9.75
N GLY A 18 -3.97 14.47 -8.80
CA GLY A 18 -4.09 14.93 -7.41
C GLY A 18 -5.21 14.24 -6.63
N LEU A 19 -5.79 13.16 -7.17
CA LEU A 19 -6.80 12.38 -6.47
C LEU A 19 -6.16 11.59 -5.33
N PRO A 20 -6.84 11.46 -4.18
CA PRO A 20 -6.31 10.72 -3.06
C PRO A 20 -6.24 9.23 -3.40
N ALA A 21 -5.14 8.61 -2.98
CA ALA A 21 -4.87 7.20 -3.22
C ALA A 21 -4.07 6.62 -2.04
N MET A 22 -4.32 5.36 -1.71
CA MET A 22 -3.62 4.65 -0.62
C MET A 22 -3.24 3.23 -1.04
N SER A 23 -2.15 2.71 -0.48
CA SER A 23 -1.72 1.33 -0.67
C SER A 23 -1.65 0.62 0.69
N VAL A 24 -2.25 -0.57 0.80
CA VAL A 24 -2.24 -1.41 2.02
C VAL A 24 -1.77 -2.83 1.70
N SER A 25 -1.13 -3.49 2.67
CA SER A 25 -0.51 -4.81 2.48
C SER A 25 -1.46 -5.94 2.88
N LEU A 26 -2.36 -6.33 1.96
CA LEU A 26 -3.38 -7.34 2.23
C LEU A 26 -2.91 -8.79 1.99
N HIS A 27 -1.78 -8.98 1.32
CA HIS A 27 -1.29 -10.32 1.00
C HIS A 27 0.23 -10.40 1.06
N TRP A 28 0.73 -11.59 1.34
CA TRP A 28 2.15 -11.94 1.31
C TRP A 28 2.29 -13.20 0.47
N ASN A 29 3.20 -13.19 -0.50
CA ASN A 29 3.41 -14.35 -1.37
C ASN A 29 4.16 -15.48 -0.64
N ALA A 30 4.32 -16.62 -1.31
CA ALA A 30 5.02 -17.79 -0.76
C ALA A 30 6.52 -17.52 -0.43
N ASP A 31 7.13 -16.51 -1.06
CA ASP A 31 8.51 -16.10 -0.81
C ASP A 31 8.63 -15.13 0.38
N GLY A 32 7.52 -14.80 1.05
CA GLY A 32 7.50 -13.88 2.18
C GLY A 32 7.65 -12.42 1.78
N LEU A 33 7.22 -12.04 0.56
CA LEU A 33 7.20 -10.65 0.10
C LEU A 33 5.80 -10.04 0.22
N PRO A 34 5.67 -8.80 0.73
CA PRO A 34 4.38 -8.12 0.81
C PRO A 34 3.88 -7.73 -0.59
N ILE A 35 2.58 -7.93 -0.83
CA ILE A 35 1.88 -7.45 -2.02
C ILE A 35 0.95 -6.30 -1.60
N GLY A 36 1.23 -5.11 -2.13
CA GLY A 36 0.41 -3.92 -1.92
C GLY A 36 -0.84 -3.92 -2.81
N VAL A 37 -1.96 -3.48 -2.25
CA VAL A 37 -3.22 -3.26 -2.97
C VAL A 37 -3.52 -1.77 -2.98
N GLN A 38 -3.63 -1.19 -4.18
CA GLN A 38 -3.85 0.23 -4.40
C GLN A 38 -5.35 0.54 -4.48
N PHE A 39 -5.80 1.49 -3.68
CA PHE A 39 -7.14 2.09 -3.74
C PHE A 39 -7.03 3.57 -4.09
N ALA A 40 -8.07 4.11 -4.71
CA ALA A 40 -8.20 5.52 -5.04
C ALA A 40 -9.61 6.02 -4.71
N GLY A 41 -9.69 7.26 -4.27
CA GLY A 41 -10.94 7.92 -3.89
C GLY A 41 -11.24 9.13 -4.79
N PRO A 42 -12.45 9.71 -4.66
CA PRO A 42 -12.75 11.01 -5.25
C PRO A 42 -11.94 12.12 -4.57
N TYR A 43 -11.93 13.31 -5.14
CA TYR A 43 -11.32 14.50 -4.53
C TYR A 43 -11.88 14.73 -3.11
N GLY A 44 -11.02 14.92 -2.12
CA GLY A 44 -11.42 15.03 -0.70
C GLY A 44 -11.84 13.70 -0.04
N GLY A 45 -11.64 12.56 -0.71
CA GLY A 45 -12.02 11.22 -0.26
C GLY A 45 -11.06 10.55 0.73
N GLU A 46 -10.09 11.26 1.29
CA GLU A 46 -9.06 10.73 2.21
C GLU A 46 -9.68 10.05 3.43
N ALA A 47 -10.71 10.66 4.04
CA ALA A 47 -11.38 10.09 5.21
C ALA A 47 -12.02 8.73 4.90
N GLN A 48 -12.61 8.57 3.71
CA GLN A 48 -13.18 7.30 3.28
C GLN A 48 -12.10 6.25 3.03
N LEU A 49 -10.98 6.65 2.41
CA LEU A 49 -9.84 5.75 2.22
C LEU A 49 -9.28 5.27 3.55
N LEU A 50 -9.05 6.17 4.52
CA LEU A 50 -8.57 5.80 5.85
C LEU A 50 -9.57 4.91 6.61
N ALA A 51 -10.87 5.19 6.50
CA ALA A 51 -11.90 4.34 7.08
C ALA A 51 -11.91 2.93 6.46
N LEU A 52 -11.73 2.83 5.14
CA LEU A 52 -11.59 1.55 4.44
C LEU A 52 -10.32 0.82 4.89
N ALA A 53 -9.18 1.51 5.02
CA ALA A 53 -7.95 0.93 5.52
C ALA A 53 -8.12 0.35 6.92
N ALA A 54 -8.78 1.07 7.83
CA ALA A 54 -9.04 0.58 9.18
C ALA A 54 -9.92 -0.69 9.19
N GLN A 55 -10.95 -0.74 8.34
CA GLN A 55 -11.79 -1.93 8.19
C GLN A 55 -10.98 -3.11 7.66
N LEU A 56 -10.17 -2.91 6.62
CA LEU A 56 -9.30 -3.94 6.06
C LEU A 56 -8.27 -4.43 7.09
N GLU A 57 -7.66 -3.51 7.86
CA GLU A 57 -6.68 -3.84 8.89
C GLU A 57 -7.28 -4.68 10.01
N SER A 58 -8.55 -4.42 10.36
CA SER A 58 -9.26 -5.19 11.38
C SER A 58 -9.53 -6.64 10.97
N VAL A 59 -9.66 -6.91 9.67
CA VAL A 59 -9.95 -8.26 9.14
C VAL A 59 -8.66 -9.00 8.81
N GLU A 60 -7.68 -8.31 8.23
CA GLU A 60 -6.37 -8.86 7.84
C GLU A 60 -5.24 -8.01 8.44
N PRO A 61 -4.92 -8.15 9.74
CA PRO A 61 -3.89 -7.33 10.37
C PRO A 61 -2.51 -7.53 9.72
N TRP A 62 -1.87 -6.44 9.30
CA TRP A 62 -0.54 -6.48 8.67
C TRP A 62 0.57 -5.87 9.54
N ALA A 63 0.24 -5.12 10.59
CA ALA A 63 1.23 -4.36 11.40
C ALA A 63 2.33 -5.24 12.04
N HIS A 64 2.04 -6.52 12.28
CA HIS A 64 2.99 -7.47 12.87
C HIS A 64 3.84 -8.22 11.83
N LYS A 65 3.56 -8.07 10.53
CA LYS A 65 4.28 -8.75 9.45
C LYS A 65 5.53 -7.95 9.08
N ILE A 66 6.63 -8.26 9.78
CA ILE A 66 7.91 -7.56 9.65
C ILE A 66 8.91 -8.44 8.87
N PRO A 67 9.60 -7.91 7.84
CA PRO A 67 10.63 -8.66 7.13
C PRO A 67 11.79 -9.08 8.06
N PRO A 68 12.36 -10.29 7.89
CA PRO A 68 13.42 -10.80 8.76
C PRO A 68 14.66 -9.90 8.84
N MET A 69 14.98 -9.19 7.74
CA MET A 69 16.14 -8.30 7.68
C MET A 69 16.06 -7.14 8.70
N VAL A 70 14.86 -6.65 8.99
CA VAL A 70 14.64 -5.54 9.95
C VAL A 70 14.83 -6.01 11.40
N GLN A 71 14.59 -7.29 11.70
CA GLN A 71 14.80 -7.84 13.04
C GLN A 71 16.29 -8.07 13.37
N ILE A 72 17.16 -8.14 12.36
CA ILE A 72 18.60 -8.37 12.56
C ILE A 72 19.28 -7.07 13.04
N GLU A 73 18.84 -5.90 12.55
CA GLU A 73 19.42 -4.60 12.94
C GLU A 73 18.99 -4.13 14.33
N ALA A 74 17.83 -4.57 14.83
CA ALA A 74 17.33 -4.22 16.17
C ALA A 74 17.96 -5.02 17.32
N ARG A 75 18.95 -5.89 17.04
CA ARG A 75 19.66 -6.74 18.04
C ARG A 75 21.08 -6.26 18.36
N TYR A 76 21.44 -5.04 17.98
CA TYR A 76 22.70 -4.38 18.32
C TYR A 76 22.48 -3.14 19.17
#